data_AF-A0A2B4RFX2-F1
#
_entry.id   AF-A0A2B4RFX2-F1
#
_cell.length_a   1.000
_cell.length_b   1.000
_cell.length_c   1.000
_cell.angle_alpha   90.00
_cell.angle_beta   90.00
_cell.angle_gamma   90.00
#
_symmetry.space_group_name_H-M   'P 1'
#
loop_
_entity.id
_entity.type
_entity.pdbx_description
1 polymer ?
#
loop_
_entity_poly.entity_id
_entity_poly.type
_entity_poly.pdbx_seq_one_letter_code
_entity_poly.pdbx_strand_id
1 'polypeptide(L)'
;MTFYKYKYVVKLLEPVPKEFRDKSGETSLKGKLKRKLYKWRPDFKYSTRVVCIYVVGFIGIYMILLIDCWSAMQLLQLRDVIVDGYVATVDTVREWLMIGVVSIFVAAGVAGIHSIILAANMLSWYRGHLLRLQRGEKDFLPAQFFNKNPSAITVSTLKYAGFQVAYLCWGVTITTITVALIVFVIGQQLIMPTVRGNFDSFLWLKLLNLWPAVLISLVFFFFQLLMAKYAFLVDKDRTLALDNRRLFHICTYFLFFFNIFLGVVSCLKRILIGALLGVVFLARTQKSVISRDWELKDPGFNAYVGYLLLEHSHANPVLVTFCRLLTKTLNDRAALEMSEDSAKTNHAFHSSSSNNQVSIELGDSSSKRMNQTVRNRWQLLLTLHNNPSLKEHRRSELFVQKSPLTAFGVMIKKGMMPYRVHEEKERENESGVEDIKL
;
A
#
# COMPACT_ATOMS: atom_id res chain seq x y z
N MET A 1 6.18 3.27 29.21
CA MET A 1 5.41 3.49 27.97
C MET A 1 6.36 3.35 26.78
N THR A 2 6.09 2.52 25.76
CA THR A 2 6.86 2.64 24.51
C THR A 2 6.45 3.96 23.85
N PHE A 3 7.25 4.99 24.08
CA PHE A 3 6.94 6.42 23.89
C PHE A 3 6.31 6.73 22.52
N TYR A 4 6.71 6.01 21.47
CA TYR A 4 6.22 6.25 20.10
C TYR A 4 4.75 5.89 19.90
N LYS A 5 4.23 4.77 20.45
CA LYS A 5 2.84 4.36 20.21
C LYS A 5 1.86 5.32 20.89
N TYR A 6 2.20 5.75 22.11
CA TYR A 6 1.43 6.74 22.84
C TYR A 6 1.42 8.09 22.11
N LYS A 7 2.60 8.59 21.70
CA LYS A 7 2.71 9.81 20.88
C LYS A 7 1.89 9.76 19.60
N TYR A 8 1.87 8.62 18.92
CA TYR A 8 1.04 8.42 17.73
C TYR A 8 -0.45 8.62 18.01
N VAL A 9 -0.95 8.07 19.13
CA VAL A 9 -2.36 8.25 19.53
C VAL A 9 -2.66 9.68 19.95
N VAL A 10 -1.77 10.33 20.71
CA VAL A 10 -1.92 11.75 21.06
C VAL A 10 -2.03 12.61 19.80
N LYS A 11 -1.16 12.36 18.81
CA LYS A 11 -1.19 13.04 17.52
C LYS A 11 -2.47 12.81 16.71
N LEU A 12 -3.12 11.66 16.87
CA LEU A 12 -4.43 11.41 16.24
C LEU A 12 -5.56 12.19 16.90
N LEU A 13 -5.41 12.57 18.17
CA LEU A 13 -6.37 13.36 18.94
C LEU A 13 -6.09 14.87 18.82
N GLU A 14 -4.89 15.27 18.40
CA GLU A 14 -4.58 16.66 18.07
C GLU A 14 -5.46 17.14 16.89
N PRO A 15 -5.95 18.40 16.95
CA PRO A 15 -6.74 18.95 15.86
C PRO A 15 -5.91 18.98 14.58
N VAL A 16 -6.50 18.54 13.46
CA VAL A 16 -5.81 18.49 12.16
C VAL A 16 -5.28 19.89 11.82
N PRO A 17 -3.96 20.09 11.64
CA PRO A 17 -3.41 21.39 11.33
C PRO A 17 -3.97 21.90 9.99
N LYS A 18 -4.31 23.20 9.95
CA LYS A 18 -4.97 23.87 8.81
C LYS A 18 -4.24 23.69 7.47
N GLU A 19 -2.94 23.43 7.48
CA GLU A 19 -2.09 23.19 6.30
C GLU A 19 -2.54 22.00 5.42
N PHE A 20 -3.27 21.02 5.96
CA PHE A 20 -3.80 19.90 5.15
C PHE A 20 -5.07 20.24 4.36
N ARG A 21 -5.67 21.42 4.57
CA ARG A 21 -6.88 21.88 3.88
C ARG A 21 -6.57 22.53 2.53
N ASP A 22 -5.38 23.11 2.37
CA ASP A 22 -4.97 23.81 1.14
C ASP A 22 -4.29 22.85 0.15
N LYS A 23 -5.10 22.16 -0.65
CA LYS A 23 -4.64 21.33 -1.78
C LYS A 23 -4.22 22.14 -3.01
N SER A 24 -4.19 23.48 -2.95
CA SER A 24 -4.13 24.37 -4.12
C SER A 24 -2.71 24.77 -4.55
N GLY A 25 -1.70 24.68 -3.68
CA GLY A 25 -0.40 25.29 -3.96
C GLY A 25 0.75 24.29 -4.05
N GLU A 26 0.82 23.40 -5.05
CA GLU A 26 2.09 22.70 -5.34
C GLU A 26 2.07 21.98 -6.72
N THR A 27 1.99 22.75 -7.80
CA THR A 27 2.07 22.26 -9.19
C THR A 27 3.51 22.15 -9.73
N SER A 28 4.54 22.45 -8.92
CA SER A 28 5.94 22.38 -9.36
C SER A 28 6.45 20.94 -9.45
N LEU A 29 7.20 20.62 -10.52
CA LEU A 29 7.88 19.33 -10.71
C LEU A 29 8.73 18.91 -9.50
N LYS A 30 9.33 19.89 -8.80
CA LYS A 30 10.07 19.65 -7.53
C LYS A 30 9.16 19.19 -6.40
N GLY A 31 7.92 19.68 -6.32
CA GLY A 31 6.89 19.23 -5.36
C GLY A 31 6.41 17.80 -5.66
N LYS A 32 6.23 17.46 -6.94
CA LYS A 32 5.92 16.08 -7.38
C LYS A 32 7.07 15.12 -7.06
N LEU A 33 8.33 15.54 -7.25
CA LEU A 33 9.50 14.74 -6.92
C LEU A 33 9.69 14.59 -5.40
N LYS A 34 9.54 15.67 -4.61
CA LYS A 34 9.54 15.65 -3.13
C LYS A 34 8.41 14.79 -2.55
N ARG A 35 7.29 14.65 -3.25
CA ARG A 35 6.18 13.77 -2.85
C ARG A 35 6.43 12.30 -3.23
N LYS A 36 7.19 12.05 -4.30
CA LYS A 36 7.59 10.69 -4.74
C LYS A 36 8.79 10.16 -3.95
N LEU A 37 9.66 11.05 -3.46
CA LEU A 37 10.77 10.76 -2.58
C LEU A 37 10.27 10.48 -1.15
N TYR A 38 10.97 9.59 -0.46
CA TYR A 38 10.63 9.15 0.89
C TYR A 38 10.50 10.33 1.87
N LYS A 39 9.28 10.75 2.21
CA LYS A 39 9.07 11.70 3.32
C LYS A 39 9.27 10.96 4.64
N TRP A 40 10.33 11.31 5.37
CA TRP A 40 10.53 10.82 6.74
C TRP A 40 9.35 11.28 7.61
N ARG A 41 8.74 10.35 8.35
CA ARG A 41 7.65 10.62 9.29
C ARG A 41 8.10 10.13 10.66
N PRO A 42 8.37 11.02 11.63
CA PRO A 42 8.88 10.62 12.95
C PRO A 42 7.90 9.72 13.71
N ASP A 43 6.63 9.73 13.34
CA ASP A 43 5.56 9.03 14.08
C ASP A 43 5.40 7.56 13.67
N PHE A 44 6.10 7.10 12.62
CA PHE A 44 5.96 5.75 12.11
C PHE A 44 7.26 4.96 12.27
N LYS A 45 7.19 3.86 13.00
CA LYS A 45 8.30 2.92 13.16
C LYS A 45 8.03 1.67 12.32
N TYR A 46 9.00 1.30 11.48
CA TYR A 46 8.95 0.03 10.76
C TYR A 46 9.05 -1.15 11.72
N SER A 47 8.36 -2.22 11.38
CA SER A 47 8.52 -3.50 12.08
C SER A 47 9.90 -4.07 11.84
N THR A 48 10.47 -4.66 12.89
CA THR A 48 11.79 -5.29 12.86
C THR A 48 11.85 -6.37 11.78
N ARG A 49 10.75 -7.13 11.59
CA ARG A 49 10.66 -8.17 10.57
C ARG A 49 10.85 -7.61 9.16
N VAL A 50 10.17 -6.51 8.82
CA VAL A 50 10.32 -5.86 7.51
C VAL A 50 11.75 -5.36 7.32
N VAL A 51 12.32 -4.69 8.33
CA VAL A 51 13.70 -4.18 8.24
C VAL A 51 14.68 -5.32 7.99
N CYS A 52 14.59 -6.44 8.73
CA CYS A 52 15.44 -7.60 8.51
C CYS A 52 15.31 -8.18 7.10
N ILE A 53 14.08 -8.29 6.57
CA ILE A 53 13.84 -8.81 5.21
C ILE A 53 14.56 -7.95 4.16
N TYR A 54 14.46 -6.63 4.24
CA TYR A 54 15.14 -5.75 3.28
C TYR A 54 16.65 -5.74 3.46
N VAL A 55 17.17 -5.81 4.70
CA VAL A 55 18.62 -5.92 4.93
C VAL A 55 19.19 -7.19 4.30
N VAL A 56 18.54 -8.34 4.53
CA VAL A 56 18.93 -9.61 3.89
C VAL A 56 18.79 -9.52 2.37
N GLY A 57 17.74 -8.86 1.87
CA GLY A 57 17.56 -8.58 0.45
C GLY A 57 18.71 -7.76 -0.14
N PHE A 58 19.16 -6.69 0.54
CA PHE A 58 20.29 -5.88 0.08
C PHE A 58 21.61 -6.65 0.08
N ILE A 59 21.84 -7.52 1.06
CA ILE A 59 23.00 -8.43 1.05
C ILE A 59 22.93 -9.35 -0.16
N GLY A 60 21.76 -9.94 -0.46
CA GLY A 60 21.56 -10.79 -1.63
C GLY A 60 21.81 -10.04 -2.95
N ILE A 61 21.29 -8.82 -3.07
CA ILE A 61 21.53 -7.95 -4.24
C ILE A 61 23.03 -7.68 -4.41
N TYR A 62 23.72 -7.33 -3.32
CA TYR A 62 25.16 -7.08 -3.35
C TYR A 62 25.95 -8.29 -3.84
N MET A 63 25.63 -9.49 -3.34
CA MET A 63 26.30 -10.73 -3.78
C MET A 63 26.07 -11.01 -5.26
N ILE A 64 24.86 -10.81 -5.77
CA ILE A 64 24.56 -11.00 -7.21
C ILE A 64 25.35 -10.01 -8.06
N LEU A 65 25.39 -8.72 -7.68
CA LEU A 65 26.16 -7.72 -8.42
C LEU A 65 27.66 -8.01 -8.41
N LEU A 66 28.21 -8.57 -7.33
CA LEU A 66 29.59 -9.04 -7.30
C LEU A 66 29.82 -10.21 -8.26
N ILE A 67 28.88 -11.17 -8.33
CA ILE A 67 28.95 -12.27 -9.29
C ILE A 67 28.89 -11.74 -10.73
N ASP A 68 28.03 -10.75 -11.01
CA ASP A 68 27.96 -10.09 -12.32
C ASP A 68 29.31 -9.44 -12.69
N CYS A 69 29.91 -8.68 -11.77
CA CYS A 69 31.25 -8.10 -11.97
C CYS A 69 32.34 -9.17 -12.17
N TRP A 70 32.31 -10.25 -11.39
CA TRP A 70 33.26 -11.35 -11.55
C TRP A 70 33.10 -12.04 -12.90
N SER A 71 31.87 -12.25 -13.36
CA SER A 71 31.58 -12.82 -14.69
C SER A 71 32.11 -11.94 -15.83
N ALA A 72 32.01 -10.61 -15.69
CA ALA A 72 32.57 -9.67 -16.65
C ALA A 72 34.11 -9.74 -16.70
N MET A 73 34.77 -9.90 -15.55
CA MET A 73 36.23 -10.09 -15.47
C MET A 73 36.68 -11.41 -16.09
N GLN A 74 35.94 -12.50 -15.89
CA GLN A 74 36.22 -13.79 -16.55
C GLN A 74 36.09 -13.69 -18.07
N LEU A 75 35.09 -12.94 -18.56
CA LEU A 75 34.91 -12.70 -20.00
C LEU A 75 36.07 -11.88 -20.60
N LEU A 76 36.63 -10.93 -19.83
CA LEU A 76 37.85 -10.21 -20.23
C LEU A 76 39.07 -11.13 -20.33
N GLN A 77 39.27 -12.02 -19.36
CA GLN A 77 40.38 -12.99 -19.41
C GLN A 77 40.26 -13.94 -20.61
N LEU A 78 39.04 -14.42 -20.89
CA LEU A 78 38.76 -15.26 -22.06
C LEU A 78 39.11 -14.51 -23.36
N ARG A 79 38.75 -13.23 -23.45
CA ARG A 79 39.07 -12.39 -24.60
C ARG A 79 40.58 -12.32 -24.81
N ASP A 80 41.37 -12.06 -23.78
CA ASP A 80 42.82 -11.90 -23.93
C ASP A 80 43.47 -13.20 -24.43
N VAL A 81 43.04 -14.36 -23.92
CA VAL A 81 43.50 -15.68 -24.41
C VAL A 81 43.15 -15.92 -25.88
N ILE A 82 41.95 -15.55 -26.31
CA ILE A 82 41.50 -15.73 -27.70
C ILE A 82 42.25 -14.79 -28.65
N VAL A 83 42.51 -13.55 -28.20
CA VAL A 83 43.18 -12.52 -29.00
C VAL A 83 44.65 -12.87 -29.24
N ASP A 84 45.34 -13.43 -28.25
CA ASP A 84 46.74 -13.82 -28.39
C ASP A 84 46.93 -15.08 -29.26
N GLY A 85 45.88 -15.88 -29.46
CA GLY A 85 45.94 -17.16 -30.18
C GLY A 85 45.70 -17.12 -31.70
N TYR A 86 45.08 -16.06 -32.26
CA TYR A 86 44.71 -15.98 -33.69
C TYR A 86 44.92 -14.54 -34.23
N VAL A 87 45.28 -14.37 -35.52
CA VAL A 87 45.75 -13.04 -36.03
C VAL A 87 44.78 -12.34 -37.00
N ALA A 88 43.92 -13.06 -37.76
CA ALA A 88 43.16 -12.43 -38.87
C ALA A 88 41.64 -12.28 -38.65
N THR A 89 41.00 -13.14 -37.85
CA THR A 89 39.55 -13.06 -37.51
C THR A 89 39.28 -12.38 -36.17
N VAL A 90 40.33 -11.82 -35.55
CA VAL A 90 40.32 -11.45 -34.13
C VAL A 90 39.81 -10.04 -33.87
N ASP A 91 39.95 -9.09 -34.80
CA ASP A 91 39.53 -7.71 -34.54
C ASP A 91 38.01 -7.59 -34.33
N THR A 92 37.21 -8.29 -35.15
CA THR A 92 35.75 -8.30 -35.00
C THR A 92 35.34 -9.02 -33.72
N VAL A 93 35.89 -10.20 -33.44
CA VAL A 93 35.59 -10.97 -32.22
C VAL A 93 36.00 -10.20 -30.96
N ARG A 94 37.14 -9.52 -31.00
CA ARG A 94 37.65 -8.66 -29.92
C ARG A 94 36.69 -7.53 -29.61
N GLU A 95 36.17 -6.85 -30.62
CA GLU A 95 35.19 -5.78 -30.44
C GLU A 95 33.87 -6.31 -29.87
N TRP A 96 33.41 -7.48 -30.32
CA TRP A 96 32.17 -8.09 -29.84
C TRP A 96 32.26 -8.48 -28.37
N LEU A 97 33.38 -9.08 -27.96
CA LEU A 97 33.64 -9.42 -26.57
C LEU A 97 33.78 -8.16 -25.70
N MET A 98 34.44 -7.11 -26.19
CA MET A 98 34.54 -5.84 -25.45
C MET A 98 33.17 -5.21 -25.20
N ILE A 99 32.30 -5.18 -26.20
CA ILE A 99 30.92 -4.69 -26.05
C ILE A 99 30.14 -5.57 -25.07
N GLY A 100 30.34 -6.89 -25.12
CA GLY A 100 29.79 -7.84 -24.15
C GLY A 100 30.16 -7.47 -22.71
N VAL A 101 31.45 -7.30 -22.43
CA VAL A 101 31.96 -6.91 -21.10
C VAL A 101 31.36 -5.58 -20.63
N VAL A 102 31.43 -4.55 -21.48
CA VAL A 102 30.89 -3.22 -21.14
C VAL A 102 29.38 -3.30 -20.88
N SER A 103 28.65 -4.11 -21.65
CA SER A 103 27.20 -4.29 -21.46
C SER A 103 26.86 -4.89 -20.10
N ILE A 104 27.65 -5.85 -19.59
CA ILE A 104 27.45 -6.45 -18.27
C ILE A 104 27.74 -5.42 -17.16
N PHE A 105 28.82 -4.65 -17.25
CA PHE A 105 29.12 -3.60 -16.25
C PHE A 105 28.04 -2.51 -16.20
N VAL A 106 27.60 -2.03 -17.37
CA VAL A 106 26.53 -1.03 -17.45
C VAL A 106 25.22 -1.61 -16.91
N ALA A 107 24.90 -2.86 -17.25
CA ALA A 107 23.70 -3.52 -16.76
C ALA A 107 23.71 -3.71 -15.23
N ALA A 108 24.83 -4.14 -14.65
CA ALA A 108 24.99 -4.30 -13.21
C ALA A 108 24.81 -2.95 -12.48
N GLY A 109 25.42 -1.87 -13.00
CA GLY A 109 25.25 -0.52 -12.44
C GLY A 109 23.80 -0.03 -12.49
N VAL A 110 23.15 -0.16 -13.65
CA VAL A 110 21.74 0.23 -13.84
C VAL A 110 20.81 -0.62 -12.96
N ALA A 111 21.02 -1.94 -12.90
CA ALA A 111 20.25 -2.85 -12.08
C ALA A 111 20.38 -2.51 -10.58
N GLY A 112 21.59 -2.24 -10.10
CA GLY A 112 21.84 -1.85 -8.70
C GLY A 112 21.12 -0.56 -8.31
N ILE A 113 21.24 0.50 -9.14
CA ILE A 113 20.52 1.76 -8.90
C ILE A 113 18.99 1.53 -8.92
N HIS A 114 18.51 0.76 -9.89
CA HIS A 114 17.10 0.42 -10.02
C HIS A 114 16.58 -0.34 -8.78
N SER A 115 17.34 -1.31 -8.26
CA SER A 115 16.98 -2.07 -7.07
C SER A 115 16.87 -1.19 -5.82
N ILE A 116 17.79 -0.24 -5.63
CA ILE A 116 17.74 0.71 -4.51
C ILE A 116 16.49 1.59 -4.59
N ILE A 117 16.20 2.14 -5.77
CA ILE A 117 14.99 2.95 -6.01
C ILE A 117 13.73 2.12 -5.76
N LEU A 118 13.70 0.87 -6.25
CA LEU A 118 12.58 -0.03 -6.07
C LEU A 118 12.37 -0.35 -4.59
N ALA A 119 13.42 -0.71 -3.85
CA ALA A 119 13.34 -1.00 -2.41
C ALA A 119 12.83 0.20 -1.59
N ALA A 120 13.32 1.40 -1.88
CA ALA A 120 12.84 2.63 -1.23
C ALA A 120 11.34 2.90 -1.53
N ASN A 121 10.94 2.66 -2.78
CA ASN A 121 9.53 2.77 -3.19
C ASN A 121 8.68 1.73 -2.44
N MET A 122 9.12 0.47 -2.37
CA MET A 122 8.42 -0.61 -1.66
C MET A 122 8.20 -0.31 -0.17
N LEU A 123 9.21 0.21 0.53
CA LEU A 123 9.10 0.64 1.93
C LEU A 123 8.10 1.80 2.10
N SER A 124 8.01 2.69 1.10
CA SER A 124 7.05 3.79 1.09
C SER A 124 5.61 3.29 0.90
N TRP A 125 5.40 2.35 -0.03
CA TRP A 125 4.10 1.70 -0.26
C TRP A 125 3.65 0.91 0.94
N TYR A 126 4.54 0.10 1.53
CA TYR A 126 4.23 -0.68 2.73
C TYR A 126 3.73 0.22 3.88
N ARG A 127 4.44 1.32 4.16
CA ARG A 127 4.00 2.30 5.16
C ARG A 127 2.64 2.89 4.81
N GLY A 128 2.43 3.26 3.55
CA GLY A 128 1.15 3.81 3.06
C GLY A 128 -0.01 2.83 3.25
N HIS A 129 0.17 1.58 2.83
CA HIS A 129 -0.84 0.53 2.96
C HIS A 129 -1.15 0.22 4.43
N LEU A 130 -0.14 0.13 5.30
CA LEU A 130 -0.36 -0.13 6.73
C LEU A 130 -1.13 1.01 7.39
N LEU A 131 -0.81 2.27 7.10
CA LEU A 131 -1.52 3.43 7.64
C LEU A 131 -2.96 3.52 7.14
N ARG A 132 -3.23 3.19 5.86
CA ARG A 132 -4.59 3.14 5.31
C ARG A 132 -5.42 2.05 5.97
N LEU A 133 -4.81 0.87 6.17
CA LEU A 133 -5.46 -0.23 6.85
C LEU A 133 -5.75 0.12 8.33
N GLN A 134 -4.84 0.83 9.00
CA GLN A 134 -5.07 1.37 10.36
C GLN A 134 -6.22 2.37 10.45
N ARG A 135 -6.54 3.09 9.37
CA ARG A 135 -7.71 3.98 9.29
C ARG A 135 -9.02 3.24 9.01
N GLY A 136 -8.95 1.95 8.68
CA GLY A 136 -10.10 1.16 8.27
C GLY A 136 -10.46 1.27 6.79
N GLU A 137 -9.64 1.94 5.96
CA GLU A 137 -9.81 1.97 4.51
C GLU A 137 -9.43 0.60 3.93
N LYS A 138 -10.41 -0.26 3.62
CA LYS A 138 -10.19 -1.63 3.11
C LYS A 138 -10.32 -1.75 1.59
N ASP A 139 -10.83 -0.73 0.92
CA ASP A 139 -11.20 -0.76 -0.52
C ASP A 139 -10.01 -1.02 -1.47
N PHE A 140 -8.78 -0.86 -0.99
CA PHE A 140 -7.59 -1.10 -1.80
C PHE A 140 -7.18 -2.58 -1.85
N LEU A 141 -7.76 -3.43 -1.00
CA LEU A 141 -7.49 -4.87 -0.96
C LEU A 141 -8.66 -5.66 -1.56
N PRO A 142 -8.40 -6.80 -2.23
CA PRO A 142 -9.46 -7.66 -2.75
C PRO A 142 -10.37 -8.13 -1.61
N ALA A 143 -11.69 -7.89 -1.75
CA ALA A 143 -12.68 -8.25 -0.73
C ALA A 143 -12.63 -9.75 -0.35
N GLN A 144 -12.34 -10.61 -1.33
CA GLN A 144 -12.19 -12.05 -1.16
C GLN A 144 -11.11 -12.45 -0.15
N PHE A 145 -10.11 -11.60 0.10
CA PHE A 145 -9.04 -11.89 1.05
C PHE A 145 -9.50 -11.82 2.51
N PHE A 146 -10.46 -10.94 2.83
CA PHE A 146 -10.98 -10.81 4.19
C PHE A 146 -11.80 -12.01 4.66
N ASN A 147 -12.34 -12.80 3.72
CA ASN A 147 -13.10 -14.01 4.00
C ASN A 147 -12.22 -15.28 4.08
N LYS A 148 -10.89 -15.14 3.97
CA LYS A 148 -9.98 -16.29 4.09
C LYS A 148 -9.87 -16.77 5.52
N ASN A 149 -9.68 -18.09 5.67
CA ASN A 149 -9.41 -18.72 6.95
C ASN A 149 -8.17 -18.09 7.63
N PRO A 150 -8.19 -17.84 8.95
CA PRO A 150 -7.04 -17.30 9.69
C PRO A 150 -5.76 -18.13 9.51
N SER A 151 -5.88 -19.46 9.39
CA SER A 151 -4.75 -20.35 9.10
C SER A 151 -4.05 -20.02 7.77
N ALA A 152 -4.82 -19.72 6.72
CA ALA A 152 -4.28 -19.36 5.41
C ALA A 152 -3.57 -18.00 5.43
N ILE A 153 -4.06 -17.04 6.22
CA ILE A 153 -3.43 -15.72 6.41
C ILE A 153 -2.08 -15.86 7.14
N THR A 154 -2.04 -16.70 8.18
CA THR A 154 -0.81 -17.00 8.92
C THR A 154 0.23 -17.69 8.04
N VAL A 155 -0.16 -18.69 7.25
CA VAL A 155 0.76 -19.35 6.29
C VAL A 155 1.31 -18.36 5.26
N SER A 156 0.46 -17.46 4.75
CA SER A 156 0.88 -16.42 3.80
C SER A 156 1.91 -15.46 4.41
N THR A 157 1.76 -15.15 5.70
CA THR A 157 2.72 -14.35 6.47
C THR A 157 4.06 -15.06 6.64
N LEU A 158 4.06 -16.36 6.94
CA LEU A 158 5.29 -17.15 7.10
C LEU A 158 6.08 -17.20 5.78
N LYS A 159 5.39 -17.25 4.64
CA LYS A 159 6.02 -17.27 3.30
C LYS A 159 6.61 -15.93 2.90
N TYR A 160 6.04 -14.81 3.36
CA TYR A 160 6.38 -13.47 2.89
C TYR A 160 7.88 -13.13 2.99
N ALA A 161 8.53 -13.47 4.10
CA ALA A 161 9.94 -13.13 4.32
C ALA A 161 10.87 -13.75 3.27
N GLY A 162 10.74 -15.06 3.04
CA GLY A 162 11.54 -15.77 2.04
C GLY A 162 11.18 -15.35 0.62
N PHE A 163 9.88 -15.20 0.33
CA PHE A 163 9.43 -14.76 -0.99
C PHE A 163 9.96 -13.39 -1.35
N GLN A 164 9.88 -12.41 -0.45
CA GLN A 164 10.35 -11.05 -0.72
C GLN A 164 11.86 -11.01 -1.06
N VAL A 165 12.68 -11.76 -0.32
CA VAL A 165 14.13 -11.84 -0.60
C VAL A 165 14.37 -12.52 -1.94
N ALA A 166 13.70 -13.65 -2.21
CA ALA A 166 13.83 -14.37 -3.47
C ALA A 166 13.40 -13.52 -4.68
N TYR A 167 12.28 -12.78 -4.58
CA TYR A 167 11.83 -11.87 -5.63
C TYR A 167 12.79 -10.71 -5.85
N LEU A 168 13.42 -10.18 -4.80
CA LEU A 168 14.48 -9.17 -4.95
C LEU A 168 15.66 -9.73 -5.73
N CYS A 169 16.18 -10.90 -5.34
CA CYS A 169 17.29 -11.56 -6.03
C CYS A 169 16.97 -11.85 -7.50
N TRP A 170 15.86 -12.54 -7.78
CA TRP A 170 15.42 -12.83 -9.14
C TRP A 170 15.14 -11.58 -9.96
N GLY A 171 14.56 -10.56 -9.33
CA GLY A 171 14.33 -9.27 -9.95
C GLY A 171 15.62 -8.65 -10.46
N VAL A 172 16.68 -8.61 -9.63
CA VAL A 172 17.99 -8.10 -10.05
C VAL A 172 18.56 -8.92 -11.19
N THR A 173 18.64 -10.25 -11.04
CA THR A 173 19.19 -11.14 -12.06
C THR A 173 18.49 -10.96 -13.42
N ILE A 174 17.15 -10.94 -13.44
CA ILE A 174 16.39 -10.78 -14.68
C ILE A 174 16.57 -9.36 -15.25
N THR A 175 16.61 -8.33 -14.40
CA THR A 175 16.89 -6.97 -14.88
C THR A 175 18.31 -6.84 -15.45
N THR A 176 19.33 -7.42 -14.82
CA THR A 176 20.71 -7.40 -15.33
C THR A 176 20.76 -8.10 -16.69
N ILE A 177 20.23 -9.31 -16.82
CA ILE A 177 20.21 -10.06 -18.09
C ILE A 177 19.49 -9.25 -19.19
N THR A 178 18.32 -8.70 -18.87
CA THR A 178 17.53 -7.95 -19.86
C THR A 178 18.24 -6.68 -20.30
N VAL A 179 18.80 -5.90 -19.37
CA VAL A 179 19.54 -4.68 -19.69
C VAL A 179 20.84 -5.01 -20.43
N ALA A 180 21.56 -6.05 -20.03
CA ALA A 180 22.78 -6.49 -20.71
C ALA A 180 22.49 -6.87 -22.17
N LEU A 181 21.44 -7.65 -22.42
CA LEU A 181 21.02 -8.00 -23.78
C LEU A 181 20.64 -6.78 -24.61
N ILE A 182 19.89 -5.83 -24.03
CA ILE A 182 19.49 -4.59 -24.73
C ILE A 182 20.73 -3.75 -25.07
N VAL A 183 21.62 -3.53 -24.10
CA VAL A 183 22.85 -2.74 -24.30
C VAL A 183 23.79 -3.42 -25.28
N PHE A 184 23.89 -4.75 -25.25
CA PHE A 184 24.67 -5.53 -26.21
C PHE A 184 24.15 -5.36 -27.64
N VAL A 185 22.83 -5.53 -27.85
CA VAL A 185 22.20 -5.37 -29.16
C VAL A 185 22.36 -3.94 -29.68
N ILE A 186 22.17 -2.93 -28.81
CA ILE A 186 22.38 -1.52 -29.18
C ILE A 186 23.85 -1.26 -29.53
N GLY A 187 24.79 -1.80 -28.75
CA GLY A 187 26.22 -1.68 -29.00
C GLY A 187 26.62 -2.23 -30.36
N GLN A 188 26.14 -3.43 -30.69
CA GLN A 188 26.43 -4.09 -31.96
C GLN A 188 25.76 -3.42 -33.16
N GLN A 189 24.47 -3.10 -33.05
CA GLN A 189 23.66 -2.71 -34.21
C GLN A 189 23.62 -1.20 -34.45
N LEU A 190 23.89 -0.37 -33.43
CA LEU A 190 23.76 1.09 -33.53
C LEU A 190 25.09 1.80 -33.27
N ILE A 191 25.83 1.43 -32.23
CA ILE A 191 27.07 2.12 -31.85
C ILE A 191 28.24 1.72 -32.79
N MET A 192 28.47 0.43 -33.03
CA MET A 192 29.58 0.00 -33.89
C MET A 192 29.52 0.55 -35.33
N PRO A 193 28.38 0.50 -36.04
CA PRO A 193 28.28 1.01 -37.40
C PRO A 193 28.48 2.53 -37.46
N THR A 194 27.98 3.28 -36.47
CA THR A 194 28.16 4.74 -36.39
C THR A 194 29.61 5.13 -36.16
N VAL A 195 30.35 4.39 -35.33
CA VAL A 195 31.79 4.61 -35.10
C VAL A 195 32.63 4.29 -36.34
N ARG A 196 32.26 3.26 -37.11
CA ARG A 196 32.94 2.90 -38.36
C ARG A 196 32.57 3.81 -39.55
N GLY A 197 31.58 4.68 -39.40
CA GLY A 197 31.11 5.58 -40.45
C GLY A 197 30.22 4.91 -41.52
N ASN A 198 29.92 3.61 -41.38
CA ASN A 198 29.11 2.86 -42.34
C ASN A 198 27.74 2.55 -41.73
N PHE A 199 26.66 3.04 -42.36
CA PHE A 199 25.27 2.86 -41.89
C PHE A 199 24.61 1.56 -42.39
N ASP A 200 25.41 0.55 -42.73
CA ASP A 200 24.93 -0.68 -43.39
C ASP A 200 24.36 -1.72 -42.42
N SER A 201 24.14 -1.38 -41.14
CA SER A 201 23.59 -2.34 -40.19
C SER A 201 22.12 -2.64 -40.47
N PHE A 202 21.70 -3.85 -40.11
CA PHE A 202 20.32 -4.29 -40.29
C PHE A 202 19.30 -3.32 -39.68
N LEU A 203 19.56 -2.79 -38.48
CA LEU A 203 18.66 -1.84 -37.83
C LEU A 203 18.62 -0.49 -38.56
N TRP A 204 19.76 0.04 -39.01
CA TRP A 204 19.79 1.31 -39.75
C TRP A 204 19.06 1.20 -41.08
N LEU A 205 19.27 0.12 -41.83
CA LEU A 205 18.59 -0.14 -43.09
C LEU A 205 17.06 -0.29 -42.88
N LYS A 206 16.64 -1.02 -41.86
CA LYS A 206 15.21 -1.18 -41.55
C LYS A 206 14.59 0.11 -41.05
N LEU A 207 15.31 0.92 -40.28
CA LEU A 207 14.83 2.23 -39.83
C LEU A 207 14.62 3.18 -41.01
N LEU A 208 15.58 3.22 -41.95
CA LEU A 208 15.49 4.00 -43.19
C LEU A 208 14.38 3.53 -44.14
N ASN A 209 14.01 2.26 -44.10
CA ASN A 209 12.88 1.76 -44.88
C ASN A 209 11.52 1.98 -44.20
N LEU A 210 11.48 1.98 -42.85
CA LEU A 210 10.23 2.02 -42.09
C LEU A 210 9.78 3.45 -41.73
N TRP A 211 10.68 4.43 -41.67
CA TRP A 211 10.33 5.79 -41.25
C TRP A 211 9.21 6.48 -42.07
N PRO A 212 9.06 6.29 -43.40
CA PRO A 212 7.98 6.92 -44.15
C PRO A 212 6.61 6.36 -43.72
N ALA A 213 6.53 5.06 -43.47
CA ALA A 213 5.31 4.41 -42.99
C ALA A 213 4.90 4.89 -41.59
N VAL A 214 5.88 5.10 -40.70
CA VAL A 214 5.65 5.68 -39.38
C VAL A 214 5.17 7.13 -39.48
N LEU A 215 5.78 7.93 -40.37
CA LEU A 215 5.40 9.31 -40.61
C LEU A 215 3.96 9.41 -41.13
N ILE A 216 3.60 8.63 -42.13
CA ILE A 216 2.23 8.58 -42.69
C ILE A 216 1.22 8.19 -41.59
N SER A 217 1.54 7.16 -40.80
CA SER A 217 0.69 6.71 -39.68
C SER A 217 0.46 7.82 -38.65
N LEU A 218 1.51 8.59 -38.34
CA LEU A 218 1.45 9.73 -37.42
C LEU A 218 0.62 10.88 -38.00
N VAL A 219 0.75 11.17 -39.30
CA VAL A 219 -0.07 12.18 -40.00
C VAL A 219 -1.56 11.82 -39.93
N PHE A 220 -1.93 10.56 -40.21
CA PHE A 220 -3.33 10.13 -40.10
C PHE A 220 -3.86 10.20 -38.65
N PHE A 221 -3.03 9.88 -37.65
CA PHE A 221 -3.40 10.06 -36.25
C PHE A 221 -3.66 11.55 -35.90
N PHE A 222 -2.80 12.46 -36.34
CA PHE A 222 -3.02 13.90 -36.14
C PHE A 222 -4.23 14.40 -36.92
N PHE A 223 -4.44 13.95 -38.14
CA PHE A 223 -5.62 14.27 -38.94
C PHE A 223 -6.92 13.85 -38.22
N GLN A 224 -6.95 12.64 -37.65
CA GLN A 224 -8.08 12.17 -36.85
C GLN A 224 -8.34 13.05 -35.62
N LEU A 225 -7.28 13.46 -34.91
CA LEU A 225 -7.39 14.34 -33.74
C LEU A 225 -7.91 15.73 -34.13
N LEU A 226 -7.42 16.29 -35.23
CA LEU A 226 -7.87 17.58 -35.76
C LEU A 226 -9.33 17.53 -36.20
N MET A 227 -9.74 16.49 -36.94
CA MET A 227 -11.14 16.29 -37.34
C MET A 227 -12.06 16.10 -36.15
N ALA A 228 -11.64 15.33 -35.14
CA ALA A 228 -12.40 15.17 -33.91
C ALA A 228 -12.64 16.52 -33.22
N LYS A 229 -11.59 17.34 -33.10
CA LYS A 229 -11.64 18.63 -32.38
C LYS A 229 -12.38 19.74 -33.14
N TYR A 230 -12.21 19.81 -34.46
CA TYR A 230 -12.68 20.94 -35.27
C TYR A 230 -13.92 20.64 -36.12
N ALA A 231 -14.19 19.38 -36.46
CA ALA A 231 -15.27 19.03 -37.39
C ALA A 231 -16.38 18.19 -36.76
N PHE A 232 -16.08 17.36 -35.75
CA PHE A 232 -17.07 16.45 -35.17
C PHE A 232 -17.67 16.92 -33.85
N LEU A 233 -16.91 17.56 -32.96
CA LEU A 233 -17.38 17.95 -31.64
C LEU A 233 -18.03 19.35 -31.63
N VAL A 234 -19.19 19.46 -30.99
CA VAL A 234 -19.97 20.73 -30.87
C VAL A 234 -19.22 21.74 -29.99
N ASP A 235 -18.88 21.34 -28.76
CA ASP A 235 -18.13 22.16 -27.83
C ASP A 235 -16.71 21.63 -27.70
N LYS A 236 -15.72 22.39 -28.24
CA LYS A 236 -14.27 22.13 -28.18
C LYS A 236 -13.84 21.49 -26.84
N ASP A 237 -13.86 20.15 -26.81
CA ASP A 237 -13.49 19.25 -25.72
C ASP A 237 -14.31 19.32 -24.41
N ARG A 238 -15.46 20.03 -24.34
CA ARG A 238 -16.25 20.15 -23.09
C ARG A 238 -17.40 19.16 -22.97
N THR A 239 -18.08 18.85 -24.06
CA THR A 239 -19.19 17.91 -24.08
C THR A 239 -18.96 16.90 -25.20
N LEU A 240 -19.25 15.62 -24.94
CA LEU A 240 -19.15 14.55 -25.94
C LEU A 240 -20.38 14.57 -26.87
N ALA A 241 -20.71 15.73 -27.42
CA ALA A 241 -21.81 15.93 -28.35
C ALA A 241 -21.23 16.04 -29.78
N LEU A 242 -21.73 15.21 -30.69
CA LEU A 242 -21.37 15.27 -32.11
C LEU A 242 -22.31 16.21 -32.87
N ASP A 243 -21.74 17.13 -33.63
CA ASP A 243 -22.47 18.07 -34.50
C ASP A 243 -22.77 17.39 -35.85
N ASN A 244 -21.73 17.20 -36.67
CA ASN A 244 -21.86 16.64 -38.01
C ASN A 244 -21.77 15.11 -38.03
N ARG A 245 -22.84 14.46 -37.56
CA ARG A 245 -22.92 12.99 -37.47
C ARG A 245 -22.73 12.28 -38.82
N ARG A 246 -23.22 12.84 -39.93
CA ARG A 246 -23.08 12.22 -41.27
C ARG A 246 -21.63 12.21 -41.74
N LEU A 247 -20.93 13.33 -41.59
CA LEU A 247 -19.50 13.41 -41.92
C LEU A 247 -18.67 12.48 -41.04
N PHE A 248 -19.00 12.39 -39.74
CA PHE A 248 -18.36 11.43 -38.83
C PHE A 248 -18.46 10.00 -39.37
N HIS A 249 -19.65 9.53 -39.76
CA HIS A 249 -19.82 8.19 -40.31
C HIS A 249 -19.00 7.95 -41.60
N ILE A 250 -19.01 8.90 -42.54
CA ILE A 250 -18.22 8.80 -43.79
C ILE A 250 -16.72 8.74 -43.49
N CYS A 251 -16.22 9.64 -42.62
CA CYS A 251 -14.82 9.67 -42.24
C CYS A 251 -14.40 8.39 -41.49
N THR A 252 -15.23 7.88 -40.58
CA THR A 252 -14.93 6.62 -39.88
C THR A 252 -14.87 5.42 -40.83
N TYR A 253 -15.72 5.38 -41.86
CA TYR A 253 -15.68 4.33 -42.88
C TYR A 253 -14.39 4.40 -43.71
N PHE A 254 -13.99 5.60 -44.17
CA PHE A 254 -12.74 5.77 -44.93
C PHE A 254 -11.50 5.45 -44.10
N LEU A 255 -11.47 5.88 -42.84
CA LEU A 255 -10.35 5.67 -41.93
C LEU A 255 -10.31 4.27 -41.32
N PHE A 256 -11.34 3.45 -41.53
CA PHE A 256 -11.44 2.09 -40.99
C PHE A 256 -10.21 1.23 -41.34
N PHE A 257 -9.83 1.21 -42.63
CA PHE A 257 -8.67 0.43 -43.09
C PHE A 257 -7.36 0.90 -42.44
N PHE A 258 -7.15 2.22 -42.33
CA PHE A 258 -5.98 2.78 -41.65
C PHE A 258 -5.97 2.44 -40.16
N ASN A 259 -7.12 2.46 -39.50
CA ASN A 259 -7.27 2.10 -38.09
C ASN A 259 -6.98 0.62 -37.81
N ILE A 260 -7.20 -0.28 -38.77
CA ILE A 260 -6.79 -1.69 -38.64
C ILE A 260 -5.26 -1.77 -38.50
N PHE A 261 -4.50 -1.09 -39.36
CA PHE A 261 -3.03 -1.06 -39.29
C PHE A 261 -2.52 -0.44 -37.99
N LEU A 262 -3.10 0.71 -37.58
CA LEU A 262 -2.80 1.32 -36.29
C LEU A 262 -3.13 0.38 -35.11
N GLY A 263 -4.20 -0.42 -35.23
CA GLY A 263 -4.61 -1.44 -34.28
C GLY A 263 -3.55 -2.54 -34.10
N VAL A 264 -2.96 -3.03 -35.19
CA VAL A 264 -1.87 -4.02 -35.14
C VAL A 264 -0.66 -3.46 -34.39
N VAL A 265 -0.25 -2.22 -34.71
CA VAL A 265 0.87 -1.55 -34.02
C VAL A 265 0.54 -1.30 -32.54
N SER A 266 -0.69 -0.91 -32.22
CA SER A 266 -1.16 -0.72 -30.84
C SER A 266 -1.14 -2.02 -30.04
N CYS A 267 -1.49 -3.15 -30.66
CA CYS A 267 -1.39 -4.47 -30.05
C CYS A 267 0.07 -4.85 -29.73
N LEU A 268 0.99 -4.62 -30.68
CA LEU A 268 2.42 -4.85 -30.45
C LEU A 268 2.95 -3.96 -29.31
N LYS A 269 2.58 -2.68 -29.30
CA LYS A 269 2.89 -1.73 -28.22
C LYS A 269 2.37 -2.22 -26.87
N ARG A 270 1.15 -2.79 -26.80
CA ARG A 270 0.57 -3.35 -25.58
C ARG A 270 1.42 -4.49 -25.03
N ILE A 271 1.87 -5.40 -25.89
CA ILE A 271 2.75 -6.52 -25.50
C ILE A 271 4.09 -5.98 -24.98
N LEU A 272 4.70 -5.04 -25.71
CA LEU A 272 6.00 -4.46 -25.34
C LEU A 272 5.94 -3.73 -23.99
N ILE A 273 4.93 -2.88 -23.77
CA ILE A 273 4.74 -2.17 -22.50
C ILE A 273 4.48 -3.18 -21.37
N GLY A 274 3.67 -4.21 -21.62
CA GLY A 274 3.41 -5.28 -20.65
C GLY A 274 4.69 -6.01 -20.23
N ALA A 275 5.52 -6.40 -21.20
CA ALA A 275 6.80 -7.08 -20.95
C ALA A 275 7.78 -6.17 -20.17
N LEU A 276 7.93 -4.91 -20.59
CA LEU A 276 8.83 -3.96 -19.94
C LEU A 276 8.39 -3.65 -18.49
N LEU A 277 7.10 -3.40 -18.28
CA LEU A 277 6.56 -3.22 -16.92
C LEU A 277 6.70 -4.50 -16.09
N GLY A 278 6.54 -5.67 -16.69
CA GLY A 278 6.75 -6.96 -16.06
C GLY A 278 8.18 -7.10 -15.51
N VAL A 279 9.20 -6.86 -16.35
CA VAL A 279 10.61 -6.92 -15.95
C VAL A 279 10.95 -5.89 -14.87
N VAL A 280 10.53 -4.63 -15.07
CA VAL A 280 10.82 -3.52 -14.14
C VAL A 280 10.18 -3.74 -12.76
N PHE A 281 8.96 -4.28 -12.71
CA PHE A 281 8.22 -4.44 -11.46
C PHE A 281 8.21 -5.88 -10.90
N LEU A 282 8.97 -6.81 -11.48
CA LEU A 282 8.98 -8.21 -11.07
C LEU A 282 9.35 -8.41 -9.60
N ALA A 283 10.34 -7.66 -9.12
CA ALA A 283 10.84 -7.77 -7.74
C ALA A 283 9.83 -7.23 -6.69
N ARG A 284 8.76 -6.56 -7.12
CA ARG A 284 7.79 -5.88 -6.26
C ARG A 284 6.64 -6.81 -5.89
N THR A 285 6.41 -7.00 -4.60
CA THR A 285 5.28 -7.81 -4.09
C THR A 285 4.05 -7.00 -3.68
N GLN A 286 4.14 -5.66 -3.57
CA GLN A 286 3.06 -4.82 -3.02
C GLN A 286 1.87 -4.62 -3.97
N LYS A 287 2.03 -4.96 -5.25
CA LYS A 287 0.96 -4.98 -6.25
C LYS A 287 1.22 -6.16 -7.15
N SER A 288 0.16 -6.86 -7.55
CA SER A 288 0.30 -7.96 -8.48
C SER A 288 0.76 -7.47 -9.87
N VAL A 289 1.51 -8.33 -10.55
CA VAL A 289 1.85 -8.19 -11.98
C VAL A 289 0.67 -8.61 -12.86
N ILE A 290 -0.26 -9.41 -12.31
CA ILE A 290 -1.43 -9.96 -13.00
C ILE A 290 -2.57 -8.92 -13.01
N SER A 291 -3.56 -9.10 -13.89
CA SER A 291 -4.79 -8.29 -13.92
C SER A 291 -5.58 -8.36 -12.61
N ARG A 292 -6.39 -7.31 -12.38
CA ARG A 292 -7.10 -7.05 -11.11
C ARG A 292 -7.95 -8.22 -10.61
N ASP A 293 -8.57 -8.95 -11.51
CA ASP A 293 -9.49 -10.05 -11.14
C ASP A 293 -8.73 -11.31 -10.67
N TRP A 294 -7.44 -11.42 -11.00
CA TRP A 294 -6.61 -12.59 -10.69
C TRP A 294 -5.45 -12.26 -9.74
N GLU A 295 -5.47 -11.09 -9.09
CA GLU A 295 -4.39 -10.64 -8.17
C GLU A 295 -4.10 -11.66 -7.07
N LEU A 296 -5.11 -12.39 -6.59
CA LEU A 296 -4.94 -13.38 -5.52
C LEU A 296 -4.25 -14.67 -5.94
N LYS A 297 -4.17 -14.94 -7.25
CA LYS A 297 -3.41 -16.09 -7.78
C LYS A 297 -1.91 -15.84 -7.77
N ASP A 298 -1.49 -14.58 -7.67
CA ASP A 298 -0.09 -14.21 -7.52
C ASP A 298 0.41 -14.56 -6.10
N PRO A 299 1.34 -15.51 -5.95
CA PRO A 299 1.81 -15.96 -4.65
C PRO A 299 2.59 -14.87 -3.90
N GLY A 300 3.29 -13.98 -4.61
CA GLY A 300 4.04 -12.87 -4.02
C GLY A 300 3.11 -11.82 -3.41
N PHE A 301 2.09 -11.42 -4.18
CA PHE A 301 1.08 -10.48 -3.70
C PHE A 301 0.23 -11.07 -2.57
N ASN A 302 -0.22 -12.32 -2.71
CA ASN A 302 -1.00 -13.02 -1.68
C ASN A 302 -0.23 -13.13 -0.35
N ALA A 303 1.08 -13.43 -0.40
CA ALA A 303 1.95 -13.44 0.78
C ALA A 303 2.07 -12.06 1.44
N TYR A 304 2.26 -11.00 0.63
CA TYR A 304 2.34 -9.62 1.12
C TYR A 304 1.05 -9.15 1.79
N VAL A 305 -0.12 -9.41 1.21
CA VAL A 305 -1.41 -9.02 1.79
C VAL A 305 -1.66 -9.75 3.11
N GLY A 306 -1.34 -11.05 3.17
CA GLY A 306 -1.43 -11.82 4.41
C GLY A 306 -0.54 -11.28 5.51
N TYR A 307 0.71 -10.97 5.18
CA TYR A 307 1.65 -10.33 6.08
C TYR A 307 1.13 -8.98 6.60
N LEU A 308 0.63 -8.12 5.71
CA LEU A 308 0.11 -6.81 6.05
C LEU A 308 -1.10 -6.88 6.99
N LEU A 309 -2.02 -7.81 6.74
CA LEU A 309 -3.23 -7.99 7.56
C LEU A 309 -2.89 -8.51 8.96
N LEU A 310 -1.99 -9.50 9.06
CA LEU A 310 -1.53 -10.02 10.35
C LEU A 310 -0.81 -8.93 11.16
N GLU A 311 0.00 -8.13 10.49
CA GLU A 311 0.69 -7.03 11.15
C GLU A 311 -0.26 -5.94 11.63
N HIS A 312 -1.28 -5.61 10.83
CA HIS A 312 -2.33 -4.70 11.26
C HIS A 312 -3.11 -5.24 12.46
N SER A 313 -3.49 -6.52 12.49
CA SER A 313 -4.28 -7.10 13.57
C SER A 313 -3.52 -7.15 14.90
N HIS A 314 -2.24 -7.55 14.89
CA HIS A 314 -1.45 -7.72 16.10
C HIS A 314 -0.68 -6.47 16.54
N ALA A 315 -0.32 -5.58 15.61
CA ALA A 315 0.52 -4.43 15.89
C ALA A 315 -0.20 -3.07 15.81
N ASN A 316 -1.53 -3.05 15.77
CA ASN A 316 -2.30 -1.79 15.77
C ASN A 316 -1.89 -0.92 16.98
N PRO A 317 -1.31 0.28 16.75
CA PRO A 317 -0.81 1.11 17.83
C PRO A 317 -1.92 1.54 18.78
N VAL A 318 -3.14 1.80 18.29
CA VAL A 318 -4.30 2.23 19.09
C VAL A 318 -4.72 1.13 20.06
N LEU A 319 -4.89 -0.10 19.55
CA LEU A 319 -5.29 -1.24 20.38
C LEU A 319 -4.24 -1.56 21.44
N VAL A 320 -2.96 -1.58 21.06
CA VAL A 320 -1.86 -1.85 21.99
C VAL A 320 -1.74 -0.77 23.07
N THR A 321 -1.93 0.51 22.71
CA THR A 321 -1.96 1.58 23.73
C THR A 321 -3.16 1.45 24.65
N PHE A 322 -4.33 1.09 24.12
CA PHE A 322 -5.54 0.89 24.92
C PHE A 322 -5.36 -0.24 25.95
N CYS A 323 -4.91 -1.42 25.53
CA CYS A 323 -4.65 -2.54 26.44
C CYS A 323 -3.63 -2.18 27.51
N ARG A 324 -2.58 -1.44 27.16
CA ARG A 324 -1.57 -1.00 28.14
C ARG A 324 -2.08 0.06 29.11
N LEU A 325 -2.93 0.98 28.65
CA LEU A 325 -3.61 1.92 29.54
C LEU A 325 -4.51 1.16 30.52
N LEU A 326 -5.24 0.14 30.04
CA LEU A 326 -6.05 -0.73 30.89
C LEU A 326 -5.19 -1.45 31.94
N THR A 327 -4.12 -2.14 31.54
CA THR A 327 -3.20 -2.81 32.47
C THR A 327 -2.60 -1.83 33.48
N LYS A 328 -2.19 -0.63 33.04
CA LYS A 328 -1.68 0.40 33.95
C LYS A 328 -2.74 0.81 34.97
N THR A 329 -3.98 1.07 34.53
CA THR A 329 -5.06 1.44 35.45
C THR A 329 -5.42 0.33 36.45
N LEU A 330 -5.30 -0.94 36.06
CA LEU A 330 -5.52 -2.07 36.96
C LEU A 330 -4.38 -2.17 37.99
N ASN A 331 -3.13 -2.03 37.57
CA ASN A 331 -1.98 -2.06 38.45
C ASN A 331 -1.96 -0.87 39.43
N ASP A 332 -2.30 0.33 38.95
CA ASP A 332 -2.38 1.52 39.78
C ASP A 332 -3.48 1.35 40.85
N ARG A 333 -4.62 0.72 40.51
CA ARG A 333 -5.67 0.37 41.48
C ARG A 333 -5.20 -0.65 42.51
N ALA A 334 -4.54 -1.73 42.06
CA ALA A 334 -4.01 -2.75 42.96
C ALA A 334 -2.94 -2.17 43.92
N ALA A 335 -2.09 -1.25 43.44
CA ALA A 335 -1.11 -0.57 44.28
C ALA A 335 -1.77 0.34 45.34
N LEU A 336 -2.85 1.05 44.98
CA LEU A 336 -3.62 1.85 45.93
C LEU A 336 -4.29 0.98 46.99
N GLU A 337 -4.90 -0.15 46.60
CA GLU A 337 -5.53 -1.10 47.52
C GLU A 337 -4.50 -1.70 48.50
N MET A 338 -3.32 -2.11 48.05
CA MET A 338 -2.24 -2.59 48.94
C MET A 338 -1.71 -1.51 49.90
N SER A 339 -1.67 -0.24 49.46
CA SER A 339 -1.25 0.88 50.30
C SER A 339 -2.30 1.24 51.36
N GLU A 340 -3.58 1.13 51.03
CA GLU A 340 -4.68 1.33 51.98
C GLU A 340 -4.73 0.20 53.01
N ASP A 341 -4.46 -1.05 52.62
CA ASP A 341 -4.44 -2.17 53.55
C ASP A 341 -3.24 -2.09 54.52
N SER A 342 -2.06 -1.69 54.03
CA SER A 342 -0.89 -1.44 54.89
C SER A 342 -1.12 -0.27 55.85
N ALA A 343 -1.81 0.79 55.40
CA ALA A 343 -2.17 1.92 56.26
C ALA A 343 -3.21 1.53 57.33
N LYS A 344 -4.19 0.69 56.99
CA LYS A 344 -5.16 0.14 57.96
C LYS A 344 -4.50 -0.77 58.99
N THR A 345 -3.53 -1.60 58.60
CA THR A 345 -2.77 -2.45 59.54
C THR A 345 -1.94 -1.61 60.51
N ASN A 346 -1.29 -0.54 60.02
CA ASN A 346 -0.54 0.39 60.87
C ASN A 346 -1.44 1.21 61.80
N HIS A 347 -2.64 1.61 61.35
CA HIS A 347 -3.63 2.29 62.19
C HIS A 347 -4.22 1.37 63.27
N ALA A 348 -4.47 0.09 62.96
CA ALA A 348 -4.96 -0.90 63.92
C ALA A 348 -3.93 -1.19 65.03
N PHE A 349 -2.64 -1.14 64.70
CA PHE A 349 -1.55 -1.31 65.68
C PHE A 349 -1.44 -0.08 66.62
N HIS A 350 -1.68 1.13 66.11
CA HIS A 350 -1.66 2.37 66.92
C HIS A 350 -2.98 2.66 67.66
N SER A 351 -4.11 2.09 67.24
CA SER A 351 -5.42 2.33 67.87
C SER A 351 -5.70 1.48 69.12
N SER A 352 -4.73 0.67 69.57
CA SER A 352 -4.82 -0.09 70.83
C SER A 352 -4.52 0.78 72.07
N SER A 353 -4.43 2.11 71.93
CA SER A 353 -4.21 3.05 73.04
C SER A 353 -4.92 4.39 72.81
N SER A 354 -6.26 4.40 72.75
CA SER A 354 -7.13 5.50 73.25
C SER A 354 -8.60 5.30 72.87
N ASN A 355 -9.49 5.46 73.84
CA ASN A 355 -10.94 5.29 73.74
C ASN A 355 -11.67 6.32 72.84
N ASN A 356 -12.79 5.87 72.26
CA ASN A 356 -14.00 6.60 71.82
C ASN A 356 -13.87 7.72 70.77
N GLN A 357 -13.99 7.37 69.48
CA GLN A 357 -15.00 7.93 68.57
C GLN A 357 -15.04 7.12 67.26
N VAL A 358 -16.14 6.41 67.04
CA VAL A 358 -16.40 5.71 65.78
C VAL A 358 -16.85 6.74 64.74
N SER A 359 -15.91 7.25 63.95
CA SER A 359 -16.22 7.87 62.67
C SER A 359 -16.08 6.80 61.59
N ILE A 360 -17.21 6.44 60.99
CA ILE A 360 -17.28 5.44 59.93
C ILE A 360 -16.72 6.08 58.64
N GLU A 361 -15.43 5.91 58.36
CA GLU A 361 -14.78 6.28 57.10
C GLU A 361 -15.15 5.34 55.93
N LEU A 362 -16.41 4.88 55.83
CA LEU A 362 -16.93 4.15 54.65
C LEU A 362 -17.24 5.10 53.47
N GLY A 363 -17.15 6.42 53.69
CA GLY A 363 -17.55 7.45 52.72
C GLY A 363 -16.52 7.79 51.66
N ASP A 364 -15.22 7.65 51.92
CA ASP A 364 -14.21 8.30 51.07
C ASP A 364 -13.91 7.48 49.80
N SER A 365 -13.93 6.15 49.88
CA SER A 365 -13.80 5.27 48.71
C SER A 365 -15.06 5.26 47.83
N SER A 366 -16.25 5.33 48.42
CA SER A 366 -17.54 5.38 47.71
C SER A 366 -17.78 6.75 47.05
N SER A 367 -17.45 7.84 47.75
CA SER A 367 -17.47 9.22 47.23
C SER A 367 -16.52 9.40 46.05
N LYS A 368 -15.27 8.90 46.15
CA LYS A 368 -14.29 8.95 45.04
C LYS A 368 -14.79 8.17 43.81
N ARG A 369 -15.41 6.99 43.98
CA ARG A 369 -16.02 6.21 42.89
C ARG A 369 -17.23 6.91 42.27
N MET A 370 -18.07 7.55 43.08
CA MET A 370 -19.23 8.30 42.61
C MET A 370 -18.81 9.52 41.79
N ASN A 371 -17.81 10.26 42.26
CA ASN A 371 -17.23 11.41 41.54
C ASN A 371 -16.62 11.01 40.18
N GLN A 372 -15.94 9.86 40.10
CA GLN A 372 -15.45 9.33 38.82
C GLN A 372 -16.58 8.99 37.84
N THR A 373 -17.67 8.41 38.35
CA THR A 373 -18.83 8.04 37.52
C THR A 373 -19.51 9.27 36.93
N VAL A 374 -19.66 10.33 37.71
CA VAL A 374 -20.22 11.60 37.24
C VAL A 374 -19.32 12.24 36.17
N ARG A 375 -17.99 12.27 36.39
CA ARG A 375 -17.03 12.77 35.39
C ARG A 375 -17.09 12.01 34.07
N ASN A 376 -17.18 10.67 34.13
CA ASN A 376 -17.29 9.84 32.93
C ASN A 376 -18.58 10.13 32.16
N ARG A 377 -19.71 10.35 32.85
CA ARG A 377 -20.98 10.71 32.22
C ARG A 377 -20.91 12.07 31.50
N TRP A 378 -20.25 13.06 32.10
CA TRP A 378 -20.03 14.36 31.47
C TRP A 378 -19.10 14.29 30.25
N GLN A 379 -17.97 13.60 30.34
CA GLN A 379 -17.06 13.40 29.21
C GLN A 379 -17.74 12.69 28.03
N LEU A 380 -18.61 11.76 28.34
CA LEU A 380 -19.39 11.02 27.37
C LEU A 380 -20.41 11.90 26.65
N LEU A 381 -21.11 12.78 27.39
CA LEU A 381 -22.03 13.77 26.83
C LEU A 381 -21.28 14.73 25.90
N LEU A 382 -20.12 15.24 26.33
CA LEU A 382 -19.27 16.11 25.52
C LEU A 382 -18.83 15.44 24.21
N THR A 383 -18.42 14.17 24.29
CA THR A 383 -17.98 13.39 23.12
C THR A 383 -19.12 13.19 22.12
N LEU A 384 -20.32 12.89 22.59
CA LEU A 384 -21.51 12.72 21.75
C LEU A 384 -22.03 14.03 21.16
N HIS A 385 -21.90 15.14 21.89
CA HIS A 385 -22.27 16.46 21.39
C HIS A 385 -21.39 16.86 20.20
N ASN A 386 -20.08 16.66 20.32
CA ASN A 386 -19.11 16.98 19.26
C ASN A 386 -19.13 15.99 18.08
N ASN A 387 -19.69 14.78 18.25
CA ASN A 387 -19.72 13.72 17.23
C ASN A 387 -21.15 13.17 17.07
N PRO A 388 -22.04 13.87 16.33
CA PRO A 388 -23.45 13.50 16.25
C PRO A 388 -23.68 12.12 15.60
N SER A 389 -22.85 11.71 14.64
CA SER A 389 -22.93 10.40 13.97
C SER A 389 -22.75 9.21 14.91
N LEU A 390 -22.06 9.40 16.05
CA LEU A 390 -21.89 8.36 17.07
C LEU A 390 -23.16 8.12 17.89
N LYS A 391 -24.11 9.06 17.91
CA LYS A 391 -25.38 8.90 18.64
C LYS A 391 -26.21 7.75 18.07
N GLU A 392 -26.25 7.62 16.75
CA GLU A 392 -26.96 6.54 16.05
C GLU A 392 -26.32 5.17 16.34
N HIS A 393 -24.99 5.09 16.28
CA HIS A 393 -24.23 3.85 16.49
C HIS A 393 -24.27 3.35 17.94
N ARG A 394 -24.61 4.21 18.90
CA ARG A 394 -24.63 3.89 20.33
C ARG A 394 -25.95 3.30 20.82
N ARG A 395 -27.07 3.52 20.11
CA ARG A 395 -28.37 2.97 20.53
C ARG A 395 -28.21 1.47 20.82
N SER A 396 -28.59 1.06 22.03
CA SER A 396 -28.25 -0.25 22.62
C SER A 396 -28.67 -1.44 21.75
N GLU A 397 -29.68 -1.24 20.90
CA GLU A 397 -30.19 -2.22 19.95
C GLU A 397 -29.19 -2.54 18.82
N LEU A 398 -28.42 -1.56 18.36
CA LEU A 398 -27.42 -1.72 17.28
C LEU A 398 -26.06 -2.20 17.81
N PHE A 399 -25.72 -1.87 19.06
CA PHE A 399 -24.43 -2.25 19.66
C PHE A 399 -24.33 -3.76 19.92
N VAL A 400 -25.40 -4.39 20.43
CA VAL A 400 -25.43 -5.84 20.67
C VAL A 400 -25.38 -6.63 19.35
N GLN A 401 -26.09 -6.15 18.32
CA GLN A 401 -26.19 -6.82 17.03
C GLN A 401 -24.89 -6.77 16.19
N LYS A 402 -24.07 -5.71 16.37
CA LYS A 402 -22.79 -5.51 15.65
C LYS A 402 -21.53 -5.84 16.46
N SER A 403 -21.66 -6.14 17.75
CA SER A 403 -20.48 -6.46 18.59
C SER A 403 -19.99 -7.89 18.33
N PRO A 404 -18.66 -8.15 18.32
CA PRO A 404 -18.13 -9.52 18.28
C PRO A 404 -18.39 -10.32 19.58
N LEU A 405 -18.97 -9.69 20.61
CA LEU A 405 -19.23 -10.33 21.92
C LEU A 405 -20.35 -11.37 21.86
N THR A 406 -21.28 -11.26 20.90
CA THR A 406 -22.25 -12.32 20.56
C THR A 406 -21.57 -13.55 19.98
N ALA A 407 -20.48 -13.39 19.23
CA ALA A 407 -19.67 -14.52 18.73
C ALA A 407 -18.85 -15.22 19.84
N PHE A 408 -18.59 -14.52 20.96
CA PHE A 408 -17.92 -15.09 22.14
C PHE A 408 -18.89 -15.62 23.21
N GLY A 409 -20.21 -15.62 22.97
CA GLY A 409 -21.20 -16.19 23.89
C GLY A 409 -21.30 -15.49 25.25
N VAL A 410 -20.74 -14.29 25.40
CA VAL A 410 -20.78 -13.56 26.68
C VAL A 410 -22.15 -12.89 26.83
N MET A 411 -23.03 -13.51 27.61
CA MET A 411 -24.29 -12.88 28.04
C MET A 411 -23.99 -11.67 28.94
N ILE A 412 -24.08 -10.47 28.38
CA ILE A 412 -24.15 -9.24 29.16
C ILE A 412 -25.54 -9.21 29.79
N LYS A 413 -25.63 -9.45 31.11
CA LYS A 413 -26.87 -9.25 31.87
C LYS A 413 -27.36 -7.82 31.63
N LYS A 414 -28.52 -7.68 30.98
CA LYS A 414 -29.24 -6.41 30.90
C LYS A 414 -29.54 -5.97 32.33
N GLY A 415 -28.95 -4.86 32.77
CA GLY A 415 -29.43 -4.14 33.94
C GLY A 415 -30.82 -3.59 33.61
N MET A 416 -31.87 -4.28 34.06
CA MET A 416 -33.23 -3.73 34.10
C MET A 416 -33.24 -2.55 35.07
N MET A 417 -33.36 -1.33 34.55
CA MET A 417 -33.93 -0.23 35.30
C MET A 417 -35.44 -0.31 35.09
N PRO A 418 -36.26 -0.50 36.14
CA PRO A 418 -37.71 -0.48 35.99
C PRO A 418 -38.14 0.97 35.73
N TYR A 419 -38.51 1.27 34.49
CA TYR A 419 -39.22 2.50 34.17
C TYR A 419 -40.69 2.28 34.55
N ARG A 420 -41.14 2.91 35.64
CA ARG A 420 -42.52 2.88 36.10
C ARG A 420 -43.33 3.79 35.15
N VAL A 421 -44.00 3.20 34.17
CA VAL A 421 -44.99 3.90 33.35
C VAL A 421 -46.29 3.94 34.14
N HIS A 422 -46.78 5.14 34.44
CA HIS A 422 -48.13 5.34 34.96
C HIS A 422 -49.13 5.00 33.87
N GLU A 423 -50.03 4.06 34.17
CA GLU A 423 -51.25 3.82 33.41
C GLU A 423 -52.18 5.02 33.56
N GLU A 424 -52.56 5.64 32.44
CA GLU A 424 -53.81 6.38 32.34
C GLU A 424 -54.62 5.79 31.19
N LYS A 425 -55.77 5.22 31.58
CA LYS A 425 -56.85 4.76 30.72
C LYS A 425 -57.47 5.96 30.01
N GLU A 426 -57.73 5.81 28.72
CA GLU A 426 -58.98 6.31 28.16
C GLU A 426 -59.46 5.37 27.05
N ARG A 427 -60.72 4.94 27.22
CA ARG A 427 -61.51 4.13 26.30
C ARG A 427 -62.10 5.07 25.25
N GLU A 428 -62.19 4.62 23.99
CA GLU A 428 -63.38 4.67 23.13
C GLU A 428 -62.98 4.58 21.65
N ASN A 429 -63.20 3.41 21.05
CA ASN A 429 -64.10 3.19 19.91
C ASN A 429 -63.70 1.92 19.14
N GLU A 430 -64.57 0.91 19.32
CA GLU A 430 -64.75 -0.22 18.42
C GLU A 430 -65.27 0.27 17.05
N SER A 431 -64.73 -0.25 15.94
CA SER A 431 -65.50 -0.85 14.83
C SER A 431 -64.66 -1.02 13.55
N GLY A 432 -64.87 -2.15 12.87
CA GLY A 432 -64.42 -2.47 11.50
C GLY A 432 -63.10 -3.25 11.44
N VAL A 433 -63.07 -4.59 11.41
CA VAL A 433 -63.49 -5.55 10.36
C VAL A 433 -62.70 -5.42 9.04
N GLU A 434 -62.13 -6.57 8.65
CA GLU A 434 -61.69 -7.03 7.32
C GLU A 434 -60.24 -6.88 6.82
N ASP A 435 -59.62 -8.07 6.69
CA ASP A 435 -58.94 -8.65 5.52
C ASP A 435 -57.48 -8.32 5.09
N ILE A 436 -56.62 -9.31 5.35
CA ILE A 436 -55.88 -10.16 4.39
C ILE A 436 -55.23 -9.53 3.13
N LYS A 437 -53.90 -9.73 3.05
CA LYS A 437 -52.97 -9.81 1.89
C LYS A 437 -52.69 -8.56 1.05
N LEU A 438 -51.44 -8.11 1.09
CA LEU A 438 -50.41 -8.45 0.10
C LEU A 438 -49.00 -8.27 0.67
#